data_AF-A0A939DS91-F1
#
_entry.id   AF-A0A939DS91-F1
#
_cell.length_a   1.000
_cell.length_b   1.000
_cell.length_c   1.000
_cell.angle_alpha   90.00
_cell.angle_beta   90.00
_cell.angle_gamma   90.00
#
_symmetry.space_group_name_H-M   'P 1'
#
loop_
_entity.id
_entity.type
_entity.pdbx_description
1 polymer ?
#
loop_
_entity_poly.entity_id
_entity_poly.type
_entity_poly.pdbx_seq_one_letter_code
_entity_poly.pdbx_strand_id
1 'polypeptide(L)' 'MTRQEELAAARAALHDLMTGKRVATVQKDGRRVEFTATSV' A
#
# COMPACT_ATOMS: atom_id res chain seq x y z
N MET A 1 10.80 -5.14 9.37
CA MET A 1 9.71 -4.15 9.29
C MET A 1 8.89 -4.30 10.55
N THR A 2 8.76 -3.25 11.35
CA THR A 2 7.90 -3.22 12.52
C THR A 2 6.46 -2.94 12.09
N ARG A 3 5.48 -3.31 12.92
CA ARG A 3 4.06 -3.07 12.61
C ARG A 3 3.70 -1.60 12.40
N GLN A 4 4.49 -0.70 12.98
CA GLN A 4 4.35 0.75 12.78
C GLN A 4 4.83 1.19 11.39
N GLU A 5 5.93 0.61 10.90
CA GLU A 5 6.44 0.86 9.55
C GLU A 5 5.49 0.30 8.48
N GLU A 6 4.92 -0.88 8.71
CA GLU A 6 3.91 -1.47 7.83
C GLU A 6 2.64 -0.61 7.76
N LEU A 7 2.19 -0.09 8.90
CA LEU A 7 1.03 0.79 8.98
C LEU A 7 1.27 2.10 8.23
N ALA A 8 2.47 2.69 8.35
CA ALA A 8 2.84 3.89 7.62
C ALA A 8 2.87 3.65 6.10
N ALA A 9 3.46 2.53 5.66
CA ALA A 9 3.52 2.14 4.26
C ALA A 9 2.12 1.89 3.67
N ALA A 10 1.23 1.23 4.41
CA ALA A 10 -0.15 1.00 3.99
C ALA A 10 -0.96 2.30 3.86
N ARG A 11 -0.79 3.25 4.79
CA ARG A 11 -1.45 4.57 4.73
C ARG A 11 -0.99 5.37 3.51
N ALA A 12 0.31 5.37 3.23
CA ALA A 12 0.87 6.04 2.05
C ALA A 12 0.34 5.41 0.75
N ALA A 13 0.31 4.08 0.68
CA ALA A 13 -0.25 3.36 -0.48
C ALA A 13 -1.74 3.67 -0.71
N LEU A 14 -2.53 3.74 0.36
CA LEU A 14 -3.94 4.12 0.26
C LEU A 14 -4.12 5.57 -0.22
N HIS A 15 -3.34 6.50 0.34
CA HIS A 15 -3.37 7.90 -0.09
C HIS A 15 -3.02 8.05 -1.57
N ASP A 16 -1.97 7.36 -2.02
CA ASP A 16 -1.55 7.31 -3.42
C ASP A 16 -2.69 6.83 -4.34
N LEU A 17 -3.42 5.78 -3.95
CA LEU A 17 -4.56 5.27 -4.71
C LEU A 17 -5.71 6.29 -4.78
N MET A 18 -6.03 6.93 -3.66
CA MET A 18 -7.11 7.92 -3.57
C MET A 18 -6.77 9.23 -4.28
N THR A 19 -5.48 9.55 -4.45
CA THR A 19 -5.01 10.78 -5.12
C THR A 19 -4.71 10.60 -6.61
N GLY A 20 -5.06 9.43 -7.18
CA GLY A 20 -5.08 9.23 -8.63
C GLY A 20 -4.06 8.23 -9.16
N LYS A 21 -3.20 7.62 -8.33
CA LYS A 21 -2.46 6.43 -8.78
C LYS A 21 -3.43 5.26 -8.91
N ARG A 22 -3.29 4.52 -10.00
CA ARG A 22 -4.14 3.33 -10.26
C ARG A 22 -3.67 2.10 -9.51
N VAL A 23 -2.38 2.04 -9.17
CA VAL A 23 -1.72 0.91 -8.52
C VAL A 23 -0.79 1.43 -7.42
N ALA A 24 -0.87 0.84 -6.23
CA ALA A 24 0.08 1.05 -5.14
C ALA A 24 0.65 -0.29 -4.70
N THR A 25 1.93 -0.33 -4.31
CA THR A 25 2.59 -1.58 -3.94
C THR A 25 3.17 -1.50 -2.54
N VAL A 26 2.90 -2.52 -1.72
CA VAL A 26 3.40 -2.62 -0.33
C VAL A 26 4.21 -3.89 -0.18
N GLN A 27 5.34 -3.82 0.53
CA GLN A 27 6.10 -5.00 0.94
C GLN A 27 5.49 -5.55 2.23
N LYS A 28 5.07 -6.81 2.22
CA LYS A 28 4.48 -7.49 3.36
C LYS A 28 4.97 -8.94 3.40
N ASP A 29 5.44 -9.40 4.56
CA ASP A 29 5.92 -10.77 4.76
C ASP A 29 6.97 -11.22 3.72
N GLY A 30 7.82 -10.29 3.26
CA GLY A 30 8.83 -10.54 2.22
C GLY A 30 8.29 -10.65 0.79
N ARG A 31 7.00 -10.34 0.58
CA ARG A 31 6.35 -10.33 -0.73
C ARG A 31 5.86 -8.94 -1.09
N ARG A 32 5.90 -8.63 -2.38
CA ARG A 32 5.29 -7.42 -2.94
C ARG A 32 3.81 -7.68 -3.19
N VAL A 33 2.95 -6.89 -2.58
CA VAL A 33 1.50 -6.92 -2.77
C VAL A 33 1.09 -5.66 -3.53
N GLU A 34 0.30 -5.82 -4.59
CA GLU A 34 -0.21 -4.73 -5.40
C GLU A 34 -1.69 -4.49 -5.08
N PHE A 35 -2.05 -3.22 -4.90
CA PHE A 35 -3.40 -2.75 -4.65
C PHE A 35 -3.83 -1.86 -5.81
N THR A 36 -5.09 -2.00 -6.24
CA THR A 36 -5.70 -1.15 -7.25
C THR A 36 -6.92 -0.44 -6.68
N ALA A 37 -7.31 0.69 -7.27
CA ALA A 37 -8.48 1.46 -6.82
C ALA A 37 -9.81 0.67 -6.82
N THR A 38 -9.89 -0.42 -7.59
CA THR A 38 -11.06 -1.32 -7.64
C THR A 38 -11.10 -2.34 -6.50
N SER A 39 -9.99 -2.53 -5.79
CA SER A 39 -9.84 -3.55 -4.73
C SER A 39 -9.44 -2.93 -3.39
N VAL A 40 -9.80 -1.67 -3.14
CA VAL A 40 -9.69 -1.03 -1.82
C VAL A 40 -10.68 -1.63 -0.82
#